data_AF-A0A657PQM2-F1
#
_entry.id   AF-A0A657PQM2-F1
#
_cell.length_a   1.000
_cell.length_b   1.000
_cell.length_c   1.000
_cell.angle_alpha   90.00
_cell.angle_beta   90.00
_cell.angle_gamma   90.00
#
_symmetry.space_group_name_H-M   'P 1'
#
loop_
_entity.id
_entity.type
_entity.pdbx_description
1 polymer ?
#
loop_
_entity_poly.entity_id
_entity_poly.type
_entity_poly.pdbx_seq_one_letter_code
_entity_poly.pdbx_strand_id
1 'polypeptide(L)'
;MKLPIPTGRKLAGITGSLLIVLLSLFWLHTDNHMVTGIRERLERIAYDLRLSGNPFGEQAPHPAVVIIDIDEHSLSTEGRWPWPRRTLSRLLEQLHKQGVVVSAIDAVFSEPEPNPAAVVARQLGVESDPALSRTLTRLAATLDGDTELARALGSHDIVLGQLFNKNNYTKGRLGPPLRITNPAQVAAVA
;
A
#
# COMPACT_ATOMS: atom_id res chain seq x y z
N MET A 1 52.62 -32.38 8.90
CA MET A 1 52.29 -33.74 8.44
C MET A 1 50.81 -33.76 8.05
N LYS A 2 50.48 -33.56 6.76
CA LYS A 2 49.08 -33.53 6.27
C LYS A 2 48.67 -34.94 5.89
N LEU A 3 47.80 -35.58 6.68
CA LEU A 3 47.27 -36.91 6.39
C LEU A 3 46.46 -36.87 5.08
N PRO A 4 46.78 -37.71 4.07
CA PRO A 4 46.03 -37.76 2.83
C PRO A 4 44.63 -38.32 3.11
N ILE A 5 43.61 -37.51 2.83
CA ILE A 5 42.21 -37.92 2.94
C ILE A 5 41.94 -38.97 1.84
N PRO A 6 41.48 -40.19 2.16
CA PRO A 6 41.29 -41.24 1.17
C PRO A 6 40.21 -40.81 0.15
N THR A 7 40.54 -40.93 -1.13
CA THR A 7 39.75 -40.46 -2.30
C THR A 7 38.30 -40.94 -2.30
N GLY A 8 38.03 -42.13 -1.74
CA GLY A 8 36.68 -42.68 -1.60
C GLY A 8 35.74 -41.86 -0.68
N ARG A 9 36.28 -41.17 0.34
CA ARG A 9 35.49 -40.32 1.24
C ARG A 9 35.08 -38.99 0.59
N LYS A 10 35.88 -38.50 -0.38
CA LYS A 10 35.56 -37.29 -1.15
C LYS A 10 34.48 -37.57 -2.19
N LEU A 11 34.52 -38.71 -2.88
CA LEU A 11 33.46 -39.14 -3.81
C LEU A 11 32.11 -39.35 -3.10
N ALA A 12 32.11 -39.98 -1.92
CA ALA A 12 30.89 -40.18 -1.13
C ALA A 12 30.24 -38.85 -0.68
N GLY A 13 31.05 -37.82 -0.41
CA GLY A 13 30.54 -36.47 -0.10
C GLY A 13 29.90 -35.81 -1.31
N ILE A 14 30.53 -35.91 -2.49
CA ILE A 14 30.02 -35.32 -3.74
C ILE A 14 28.70 -35.99 -4.16
N THR A 15 28.63 -37.32 -4.10
CA THR A 15 27.39 -38.06 -4.44
C THR A 15 26.25 -37.75 -3.46
N GLY A 16 26.55 -37.63 -2.16
CA GLY A 16 25.58 -37.21 -1.16
C GLY A 16 25.03 -35.80 -1.42
N SER A 17 25.91 -34.83 -1.70
CA SER A 17 25.48 -33.48 -2.05
C SER A 17 24.65 -33.43 -3.34
N LEU A 18 25.03 -34.21 -4.36
CA LEU A 18 24.30 -34.28 -5.62
C LEU A 18 22.90 -34.88 -5.43
N LEU A 19 22.78 -35.90 -4.58
CA LEU A 19 21.49 -36.51 -4.23
C LEU A 19 20.58 -35.52 -3.51
N ILE A 20 21.12 -34.74 -2.56
CA ILE A 20 20.36 -33.71 -1.83
C ILE A 20 19.89 -32.61 -2.78
N VAL A 21 20.74 -32.17 -3.71
CA VAL A 21 20.38 -31.18 -4.73
C VAL A 21 19.29 -31.72 -5.65
N LEU A 22 19.41 -32.97 -6.12
CA LEU A 22 18.40 -33.60 -6.98
C LEU A 22 17.07 -33.83 -6.25
N LEU A 23 17.11 -34.25 -4.98
CA LEU A 23 15.92 -34.36 -4.13
C LEU A 23 15.27 -33.00 -3.90
N SER A 24 16.06 -31.95 -3.68
CA SER A 24 15.56 -30.58 -3.54
C SER A 24 14.92 -30.11 -4.84
N LEU A 25 15.57 -30.31 -5.99
CA LEU A 25 15.03 -29.96 -7.30
C LEU A 25 13.74 -30.73 -7.62
N PHE A 26 13.69 -32.02 -7.30
CA PHE A 26 12.47 -32.83 -7.42
C PHE A 26 11.36 -32.29 -6.51
N TRP A 27 11.69 -31.95 -5.27
CA TRP A 27 10.75 -31.38 -4.30
C TRP A 27 10.25 -29.97 -4.69
N LEU A 28 11.08 -29.18 -5.39
CA LEU A 28 10.69 -27.87 -5.93
C LEU A 28 9.87 -27.94 -7.23
N HIS A 29 10.04 -29.00 -8.04
CA HIS A 29 9.44 -29.09 -9.38
C HIS A 29 8.20 -30.01 -9.43
N THR A 30 7.88 -30.72 -8.35
CA THR A 30 6.73 -31.65 -8.34
C THR A 30 5.45 -30.93 -7.92
N ASP A 31 4.51 -30.76 -8.86
CA ASP A 31 3.16 -30.22 -8.62
C ASP A 31 2.19 -31.24 -7.99
N ASN A 32 2.70 -32.12 -7.11
CA ASN A 32 1.87 -33.07 -6.41
C ASN A 32 1.23 -32.39 -5.18
N HIS A 33 -0.09 -32.33 -5.16
CA HIS A 33 -0.90 -31.73 -4.10
C HIS A 33 -0.57 -32.23 -2.67
N MET A 34 -0.10 -33.48 -2.53
CA MET A 34 0.34 -34.01 -1.24
C MET A 34 1.69 -33.43 -0.78
N VAL A 35 2.62 -33.25 -1.71
CA VAL A 35 3.96 -32.69 -1.42
C VAL A 35 3.86 -31.20 -1.12
N THR A 36 3.04 -30.47 -1.88
CA THR A 36 2.79 -29.04 -1.65
C THR A 36 2.14 -28.80 -0.28
N GLY A 37 1.17 -29.62 0.12
CA GLY A 37 0.53 -29.50 1.44
C GLY A 37 1.48 -29.72 2.62
N ILE A 38 2.37 -30.73 2.54
CA ILE A 38 3.40 -30.96 3.58
C ILE A 38 4.39 -29.79 3.63
N ARG A 39 4.80 -29.26 2.46
CA ARG A 39 5.68 -28.09 2.39
C ARG A 39 5.06 -26.86 3.05
N GLU A 40 3.83 -26.53 2.70
CA GLU A 40 3.10 -25.40 3.29
C GLU A 40 2.96 -25.56 4.81
N ARG A 41 2.70 -26.78 5.29
CA ARG A 41 2.57 -27.03 6.72
C ARG A 41 3.90 -26.81 7.46
N LEU A 42 5.00 -27.30 6.91
CA LEU A 42 6.34 -27.07 7.48
C LEU A 42 6.73 -25.60 7.45
N GLU A 43 6.38 -24.90 6.37
CA GLU A 43 6.61 -23.45 6.23
C GLU A 43 5.80 -22.65 7.26
N ARG A 44 4.52 -22.97 7.46
CA ARG A 44 3.70 -22.36 8.52
C ARG A 44 4.24 -22.64 9.92
N ILE A 45 4.67 -23.87 10.21
CA ILE A 45 5.27 -24.21 11.51
C ILE A 45 6.56 -23.42 11.73
N ALA A 46 7.43 -23.35 10.71
CA ALA A 46 8.66 -22.57 10.79
C ALA A 46 8.37 -21.07 10.97
N TYR A 47 7.33 -20.56 10.32
CA TYR A 47 6.86 -19.18 10.46
C TYR A 47 6.33 -18.90 11.89
N ASP A 48 5.50 -19.78 12.45
CA ASP A 48 4.97 -19.66 13.82
C ASP A 48 6.09 -19.75 14.86
N LEU A 49 7.05 -20.66 14.67
CA LEU A 49 8.24 -20.76 15.53
C LEU A 49 9.08 -19.48 15.45
N ARG A 50 9.23 -18.92 14.25
CA ARG A 50 9.94 -17.66 14.06
C ARG A 50 9.23 -16.51 14.75
N LEU A 51 7.90 -16.38 14.65
CA LEU A 51 7.13 -15.32 15.29
C LEU A 51 7.09 -15.48 16.82
N SER A 52 6.88 -16.69 17.32
CA SER A 52 6.83 -16.97 18.76
C SER A 52 8.17 -16.75 19.47
N GLY A 53 9.29 -16.85 18.75
CA GLY A 53 10.62 -16.47 19.23
C GLY A 53 10.84 -14.97 19.43
N ASN A 54 9.82 -14.12 19.25
CA ASN A 54 9.88 -12.65 19.32
C ASN A 54 11.14 -12.06 18.64
N PRO A 55 11.36 -12.32 17.34
CA PRO A 55 12.60 -11.99 16.65
C PRO A 55 12.82 -10.47 16.51
N PHE A 56 11.78 -9.68 16.77
CA PHE A 56 11.83 -8.22 16.77
C PHE A 56 11.98 -7.62 18.18
N GLY A 57 11.92 -8.42 19.25
CA GLY A 57 11.99 -7.94 20.63
C GLY A 57 10.90 -6.93 21.00
N GLU A 58 10.90 -6.43 22.24
CA GLU A 58 10.21 -5.18 22.57
C GLU A 58 11.03 -4.01 22.00
N GLN A 59 11.04 -3.86 20.69
CA GLN A 59 11.56 -2.64 20.07
C GLN A 59 10.55 -1.53 20.33
N ALA A 60 10.94 -0.57 21.18
CA ALA A 60 10.18 0.66 21.33
C ALA A 60 9.96 1.29 19.94
N PRO A 61 8.75 1.75 19.63
CA PRO A 61 8.47 2.40 18.36
C PRO A 61 9.49 3.50 18.09
N HIS A 62 10.01 3.57 16.87
CA HIS A 62 10.92 4.64 16.51
C HIS A 62 10.19 5.98 16.72
N PRO A 63 10.71 6.91 17.54
CA PRO A 63 9.96 8.08 17.99
C PRO A 63 9.55 9.03 16.86
N ALA A 64 10.19 8.91 15.68
CA ALA A 64 9.87 9.68 14.49
C ALA A 64 8.74 9.10 13.63
N VAL A 65 8.22 7.91 13.94
CA VAL A 65 7.15 7.26 13.17
C VAL A 65 5.89 7.19 14.03
N VAL A 66 4.82 7.80 13.54
CA VAL A 66 3.50 7.78 14.18
C VAL A 66 2.53 7.06 13.25
N ILE A 67 1.80 6.10 13.80
CA ILE A 67 0.73 5.40 13.08
C ILE A 67 -0.59 6.05 13.49
N ILE A 68 -1.38 6.42 12.49
CA ILE A 68 -2.72 6.98 12.68
C ILE A 68 -3.71 5.89 12.24
N ASP A 69 -4.47 5.38 13.19
CA ASP A 69 -5.47 4.36 12.93
C ASP A 69 -6.88 4.97 12.86
N ILE A 70 -7.79 4.29 12.17
CA ILE A 70 -9.20 4.64 12.10
C ILE A 70 -9.94 3.77 13.11
N ASP A 71 -10.02 4.26 14.34
CA ASP A 71 -10.66 3.57 15.45
C ASP A 71 -12.15 3.93 15.61
N GLU A 72 -12.84 3.22 16.50
CA GLU A 72 -14.26 3.43 16.78
C GLU A 72 -14.56 4.85 17.28
N HIS A 73 -13.63 5.44 18.05
CA HIS A 73 -13.77 6.81 18.54
C HIS A 73 -13.74 7.81 17.37
N SER A 74 -12.80 7.64 16.44
CA SER A 74 -12.67 8.46 15.24
C SER A 74 -13.90 8.31 14.34
N LEU A 75 -14.41 7.08 14.15
CA LEU A 75 -15.64 6.83 13.39
C LEU A 75 -16.87 7.44 14.05
N SER A 76 -16.94 7.47 15.38
CA SER A 76 -18.04 8.12 16.11
C SER A 76 -18.03 9.65 15.94
N THR A 77 -16.85 10.24 15.73
CA THR A 77 -16.65 11.69 15.65
C THR A 77 -16.74 12.21 14.21
N GLU A 78 -16.01 11.59 13.27
CA GLU A 78 -15.92 12.00 11.87
C GLU A 78 -16.99 11.35 10.98
N GLY A 79 -17.65 10.31 11.49
CA GLY A 79 -18.66 9.53 10.78
C GLY A 79 -18.09 8.26 10.15
N ARG A 80 -18.96 7.58 9.42
CA ARG A 80 -18.67 6.26 8.85
C ARG A 80 -17.62 6.35 7.73
N TRP A 81 -16.66 5.42 7.75
CA TRP A 81 -15.73 5.21 6.64
C TRP A 81 -16.43 4.58 5.40
N PRO A 82 -16.08 4.96 4.17
CA PRO A 82 -15.04 5.91 3.76
C PRO A 82 -15.43 7.36 4.01
N TRP A 83 -14.50 8.14 4.57
CA TRP A 83 -14.70 9.56 4.80
C TRP A 83 -14.65 10.38 3.49
N PRO A 84 -15.32 11.55 3.45
CA PRO A 84 -15.22 12.49 2.33
C PRO A 84 -13.78 12.93 2.06
N ARG A 85 -13.43 13.19 0.80
CA ARG A 85 -12.04 13.56 0.41
C ARG A 85 -11.60 14.86 1.05
N ARG A 86 -12.54 15.78 1.28
CA ARG A 86 -12.33 17.02 2.06
C ARG A 86 -11.87 16.76 3.50
N THR A 87 -12.37 15.71 4.15
CA THR A 87 -11.95 15.36 5.52
C THR A 87 -10.52 14.84 5.50
N LEU A 88 -10.18 13.98 4.55
CA LEU A 88 -8.81 13.50 4.35
C LEU A 88 -7.83 14.64 4.00
N SER A 89 -8.25 15.58 3.15
CA SER A 89 -7.45 16.77 2.81
C SER A 89 -7.11 17.60 4.06
N ARG A 90 -8.10 17.87 4.91
CA ARG A 90 -7.91 18.59 6.17
C ARG A 90 -6.99 17.84 7.15
N LEU A 91 -7.13 16.51 7.24
CA LEU A 91 -6.24 15.69 8.05
C LEU A 91 -4.77 15.84 7.59
N LEU A 92 -4.53 15.73 6.28
CA LEU A 92 -3.17 15.87 5.72
C LEU A 92 -2.59 17.27 5.98
N GLU A 93 -3.38 18.33 5.80
CA GLU A 93 -2.95 19.69 6.12
C GLU A 93 -2.62 19.87 7.61
N GLN A 94 -3.38 19.23 8.51
CA GLN A 94 -3.11 19.28 9.94
C GLN A 94 -1.82 18.53 10.29
N LEU A 95 -1.60 17.35 9.72
CA LEU A 95 -0.35 16.59 9.92
C LEU A 95 0.87 17.40 9.46
N HIS A 96 0.77 18.04 8.31
CA HIS A 96 1.84 18.91 7.84
C HIS A 96 2.10 20.08 8.80
N LYS A 97 1.04 20.75 9.29
CA LYS A 97 1.17 21.83 10.29
C LYS A 97 1.82 21.37 11.60
N GLN A 98 1.71 20.09 11.94
CA GLN A 98 2.37 19.49 13.10
C GLN A 98 3.83 19.07 12.83
N GLY A 99 4.36 19.35 11.64
CA GLY A 99 5.76 19.08 11.30
C GLY A 99 6.01 17.68 10.72
N VAL A 100 4.96 16.97 10.28
CA VAL A 100 5.14 15.71 9.55
C VAL A 100 5.81 15.99 8.21
N VAL A 101 6.99 15.40 8.02
CA VAL A 101 7.81 15.56 6.80
C VAL A 101 7.36 14.66 5.65
N VAL A 102 6.89 13.44 5.95
CA VAL A 102 6.40 12.49 4.95
C VAL A 102 5.18 11.76 5.52
N SER A 103 4.11 11.68 4.73
CA SER A 103 2.93 10.88 5.09
C SER A 103 2.76 9.71 4.14
N ALA A 104 2.39 8.55 4.66
CA ALA A 104 2.00 7.39 3.85
C ALA A 104 0.53 7.07 4.09
N ILE A 105 -0.22 6.89 3.01
CA ILE A 105 -1.65 6.58 3.06
C ILE A 105 -1.84 5.14 2.59
N ASP A 106 -2.24 4.26 3.52
CA ASP A 106 -2.64 2.88 3.19
C ASP A 106 -4.13 2.82 2.81
N ALA A 107 -4.48 3.57 1.77
CA ALA A 107 -5.82 3.59 1.18
C ALA A 107 -5.71 3.88 -0.31
N VAL A 108 -6.68 3.38 -1.08
CA VAL A 108 -6.71 3.53 -2.54
C VAL A 108 -7.94 4.31 -2.97
N PHE A 109 -7.73 5.29 -3.85
CA PHE A 109 -8.76 6.20 -4.36
C PHE A 109 -9.06 5.88 -5.84
N SER A 110 -9.67 4.73 -6.09
CA SER A 110 -9.89 4.20 -7.45
C SER A 110 -11.02 4.88 -8.23
N GLU A 111 -11.94 5.54 -7.54
CA GLU A 111 -13.12 6.16 -8.10
C GLU A 111 -13.24 7.61 -7.64
N PRO A 112 -13.76 8.51 -8.52
CA PRO A 112 -14.01 9.89 -8.15
C PRO A 112 -15.11 9.99 -7.08
N GLU A 113 -14.97 10.93 -6.17
CA GLU A 113 -16.00 11.20 -5.16
C GLU A 113 -17.23 11.86 -5.83
N PRO A 114 -18.46 11.37 -5.58
CA PRO A 114 -19.66 12.03 -6.09
C PRO A 114 -19.81 13.45 -5.54
N ASN A 115 -19.82 14.45 -6.43
CA ASN A 115 -20.02 15.83 -6.01
C ASN A 115 -21.45 16.04 -5.44
N PRO A 116 -21.59 16.52 -4.19
CA PRO A 116 -22.90 16.67 -3.55
C PRO A 116 -23.89 17.54 -4.34
N ALA A 117 -23.42 18.65 -4.92
CA ALA A 117 -24.29 19.54 -5.69
C ALA A 117 -24.79 18.88 -6.99
N ALA A 118 -23.96 18.04 -7.61
CA ALA A 118 -24.37 17.26 -8.79
C ALA A 118 -25.37 16.15 -8.44
N VAL A 119 -25.24 15.53 -7.26
CA VAL A 119 -26.23 14.56 -6.76
C VAL A 119 -27.59 15.22 -6.56
N VAL A 120 -27.62 16.37 -5.88
CA VAL A 120 -28.85 17.15 -5.65
C VAL A 120 -29.46 17.62 -6.98
N ALA A 121 -28.65 18.13 -7.91
CA ALA A 121 -29.12 18.56 -9.23
C ALA A 121 -29.88 17.46 -9.98
N ARG A 122 -29.36 16.22 -9.91
CA ARG A 122 -29.96 15.05 -10.56
C ARG A 122 -31.27 14.62 -9.89
N GLN A 123 -31.36 14.73 -8.57
CA GLN A 123 -32.56 14.34 -7.82
C GLN A 123 -33.71 15.34 -7.98
N LEU A 124 -33.39 16.64 -8.10
CA LEU A 124 -34.38 17.70 -8.19
C LEU A 124 -34.83 18.03 -9.62
N GLY A 125 -34.21 17.46 -10.66
CA GLY A 125 -34.59 17.73 -12.05
C GLY A 125 -34.40 19.20 -12.45
N VAL A 126 -33.24 19.77 -12.11
CA VAL A 126 -32.98 21.22 -12.18
C VAL A 126 -32.94 21.81 -13.60
N GLU A 127 -33.15 21.00 -14.63
CA GLU A 127 -33.28 21.43 -16.03
C GLU A 127 -34.44 22.42 -16.22
N SER A 128 -35.48 22.32 -15.40
CA SER A 128 -36.65 23.19 -15.45
C SER A 128 -36.49 24.51 -14.68
N ASP A 129 -35.43 24.67 -13.88
CA ASP A 129 -35.14 25.89 -13.11
C ASP A 129 -33.71 26.41 -13.37
N PRO A 130 -33.54 27.37 -14.29
CA PRO A 130 -32.24 27.94 -14.61
C PRO A 130 -31.55 28.66 -13.44
N ALA A 131 -32.30 29.20 -12.47
CA ALA A 131 -31.72 29.89 -11.32
C ALA A 131 -31.12 28.88 -10.33
N LEU A 132 -31.85 27.79 -10.08
CA LEU A 132 -31.36 26.68 -9.26
C LEU A 132 -30.15 26.00 -9.90
N SER A 133 -30.18 25.75 -11.21
CA SER A 133 -29.06 25.17 -11.95
C SER A 133 -27.77 25.99 -11.82
N ARG A 134 -27.83 27.31 -11.99
CA ARG A 134 -26.67 28.21 -11.79
C ARG A 134 -26.14 28.17 -10.36
N THR A 135 -27.02 28.10 -9.38
CA THR A 135 -26.66 28.05 -7.97
C THR A 135 -25.92 26.76 -7.64
N LEU A 136 -26.46 25.62 -8.07
CA LEU A 136 -25.81 24.31 -7.87
C LEU A 136 -24.50 24.19 -8.62
N THR A 137 -24.39 24.77 -9.82
CA THR A 137 -23.12 24.80 -10.57
C THR A 137 -22.03 25.55 -9.81
N ARG A 138 -22.37 26.69 -9.19
CA ARG A 138 -21.43 27.45 -8.35
C ARG A 138 -21.04 26.67 -7.11
N LEU A 139 -22.00 26.01 -6.46
CA LEU A 139 -21.75 25.19 -5.28
C LEU A 139 -20.89 23.96 -5.61
N ALA A 140 -21.08 23.34 -6.77
CA ALA A 140 -20.32 22.16 -7.19
C ALA A 140 -18.82 22.43 -7.16
N ALA A 141 -18.37 23.58 -7.68
CA ALA A 141 -16.95 23.96 -7.64
C ALA A 141 -16.42 24.11 -6.21
N THR A 142 -17.25 24.58 -5.27
CA THR A 142 -16.87 24.74 -3.86
C THR A 142 -17.04 23.49 -3.03
N LEU A 143 -17.67 22.44 -3.54
CA LEU A 143 -17.93 21.17 -2.86
C LEU A 143 -17.15 20.01 -3.50
N ASP A 144 -16.11 20.33 -4.28
CA ASP A 144 -15.26 19.35 -4.95
C ASP A 144 -14.14 18.87 -4.01
N GLY A 145 -14.46 17.81 -3.26
CA GLY A 145 -13.54 17.16 -2.35
C GLY A 145 -12.33 16.51 -3.04
N ASP A 146 -12.48 16.02 -4.28
CA ASP A 146 -11.38 15.41 -5.02
C ASP A 146 -10.34 16.46 -5.38
N THR A 147 -10.76 17.65 -5.83
CA THR A 147 -9.85 18.76 -6.11
C THR A 147 -9.13 19.24 -4.84
N GLU A 148 -9.83 19.27 -3.69
CA GLU A 148 -9.23 19.62 -2.40
C GLU A 148 -8.19 18.59 -1.94
N LEU A 149 -8.47 17.29 -2.07
CA LEU A 149 -7.51 16.25 -1.72
C LEU A 149 -6.33 16.25 -2.69
N ALA A 150 -6.57 16.36 -4.01
CA ALA A 150 -5.52 16.41 -5.01
C ALA A 150 -4.53 17.56 -4.75
N ARG A 151 -5.03 18.73 -4.32
CA ARG A 151 -4.16 19.84 -3.91
C ARG A 151 -3.32 19.49 -2.70
N ALA A 152 -3.92 18.95 -1.64
CA ALA A 152 -3.17 18.54 -0.44
C ALA A 152 -2.11 17.46 -0.74
N LEU A 153 -2.43 16.52 -1.62
CA LEU A 153 -1.50 15.49 -2.11
C LEU A 153 -0.33 16.07 -2.91
N GLY A 154 -0.59 17.11 -3.72
CA GLY A 154 0.44 17.75 -4.55
C GLY A 154 1.31 18.77 -3.80
N SER A 155 0.91 19.21 -2.61
CA SER A 155 1.62 20.23 -1.82
C SER A 155 2.62 19.65 -0.82
N HIS A 156 2.65 18.33 -0.61
CA HIS A 156 3.45 17.70 0.44
C HIS A 156 4.00 16.34 -0.02
N ASP A 157 5.07 15.87 0.63
CA ASP A 157 5.63 14.55 0.39
C ASP A 157 4.69 13.45 0.91
N ILE A 158 3.88 12.90 0.01
CA ILE A 158 2.86 11.90 0.34
C ILE A 158 3.04 10.66 -0.52
N VAL A 159 3.14 9.50 0.13
CA VAL A 159 3.18 8.19 -0.50
C VAL A 159 1.79 7.58 -0.50
N LEU A 160 1.28 7.27 -1.70
CA LEU A 160 -0.02 6.64 -1.86
C LEU A 160 0.10 5.12 -1.97
N GLY A 161 -0.90 4.41 -1.44
CA GLY A 161 -1.08 2.99 -1.67
C GLY A 161 -1.30 2.69 -3.16
N GLN A 162 -0.60 1.67 -3.66
CA GLN A 162 -0.75 1.17 -5.02
C GLN A 162 -1.14 -0.30 -5.01
N LEU A 163 -2.19 -0.65 -5.76
CA LEU A 163 -2.60 -2.04 -5.96
C LEU A 163 -1.70 -2.71 -7.00
N PHE A 164 -1.02 -3.78 -6.60
CA PHE A 164 -0.29 -4.66 -7.50
C PHE A 164 -1.26 -5.68 -8.11
N ASN A 165 -1.73 -5.40 -9.33
CA ASN A 165 -2.56 -6.36 -10.05
C ASN A 165 -1.66 -7.32 -10.86
N LYS A 166 -1.80 -8.64 -10.63
CA LYS A 166 -1.13 -9.68 -11.42
C LYS A 166 -1.81 -9.96 -12.76
N ASN A 167 -3.02 -9.43 -12.97
CA ASN A 167 -3.80 -9.61 -14.19
C ASN A 167 -3.76 -8.32 -15.04
N ASN A 168 -3.80 -8.46 -16.37
CA ASN A 168 -3.76 -7.35 -17.35
C ASN A 168 -5.06 -6.52 -17.36
N TYR A 169 -5.36 -5.81 -16.28
CA TYR A 169 -6.43 -4.81 -16.25
C TYR A 169 -5.84 -3.41 -16.21
N THR A 170 -6.06 -2.65 -17.28
CA THR A 170 -5.67 -1.23 -17.36
C THR A 170 -6.93 -0.38 -17.20
N LYS A 171 -7.06 0.30 -16.06
CA LYS A 171 -8.01 1.41 -15.88
C LYS A 171 -7.22 2.68 -15.53
N GLY A 172 -7.49 3.76 -16.25
CA GLY A 172 -6.75 5.00 -16.15
C GLY A 172 -5.42 5.00 -16.93
N ARG A 173 -4.78 6.16 -17.01
CA ARG A 173 -3.40 6.34 -17.51
C ARG A 173 -2.64 7.12 -16.46
N LEU A 174 -1.61 6.53 -15.89
CA LEU A 174 -0.63 7.29 -15.11
C LEU A 174 0.13 8.22 -16.07
N GLY A 175 0.49 9.40 -15.58
CA GLY A 175 1.43 10.27 -16.28
C GLY A 175 2.80 9.58 -16.45
N PRO A 176 3.69 10.13 -17.29
CA PRO A 176 5.05 9.63 -17.38
C PRO A 176 5.70 9.62 -15.98
N PRO A 177 6.46 8.57 -15.63
CA PRO A 177 7.10 8.48 -14.32
C PRO A 177 8.04 9.67 -14.11
N LEU A 178 7.98 10.28 -12.92
CA LEU A 178 8.95 11.28 -12.50
C LEU A 178 10.31 10.59 -12.37
N ARG A 179 11.21 10.86 -13.32
CA ARG A 179 12.59 10.38 -13.27
C ARG A 179 13.38 11.23 -12.28
N ILE A 180 13.48 10.76 -11.03
CA ILE A 180 14.40 11.33 -10.04
C ILE A 180 15.79 10.74 -10.34
N THR A 181 16.60 11.47 -11.11
CA THR A 181 18.00 11.08 -11.41
C THR A 181 19.00 11.74 -10.48
N ASN A 182 18.55 12.69 -9.65
CA ASN A 182 19.39 13.40 -8.68
C ASN A 182 18.56 13.72 -7.42
N PRO A 183 19.04 13.39 -6.21
CA PRO A 183 18.39 13.76 -4.95
C PRO A 183 18.09 15.26 -4.82
N ALA A 184 18.88 16.13 -5.46
CA ALA A 184 18.65 17.58 -5.47
C ALA A 184 17.44 18.03 -6.30
N GLN A 185 16.90 17.19 -7.20
CA GLN A 185 15.68 17.49 -7.96
C GLN A 185 14.42 17.42 -7.10
N VAL A 186 14.47 16.69 -5.98
CA VAL A 186 13.37 16.62 -5.00
C VAL A 186 13.18 17.98 -4.33
N ALA A 187 14.27 18.71 -4.07
CA ALA A 187 14.23 20.03 -3.44
C ALA A 187 13.80 21.19 -4.37
N ALA A 188 13.71 20.95 -5.68
CA ALA A 188 13.34 21.96 -6.68
C ALA A 188 11.88 21.86 -7.14
N VAL A 189 11.15 20.85 -6.66
CA VAL A 189 9.72 20.62 -6.95
C VAL A 189 8.85 20.76 -5.69
N ALA A 190 9.47 20.96 -4.52
CA ALA A 190 8.83 21.48 -3.31
C ALA A 190 8.69 23.01 -3.40
#